data_AF-A0A7V9RX57-F1
#
_entry.id   AF-A0A7V9RX57-F1
#
_cell.length_a   1.000
_cell.length_b   1.000
_cell.length_c   1.000
_cell.angle_alpha   90.00
_cell.angle_beta   90.00
_cell.angle_gamma   90.00
#
_symmetry.space_group_name_H-M   'P 1'
#
loop_
_entity.id
_entity.type
_entity.pdbx_description
1 polymer ?
#
loop_
_entity_poly.entity_id
_entity_poly.type
_entity_poly.pdbx_seq_one_letter_code
_entity_poly.pdbx_strand_id
1 'polypeptide(L)' 'MLRKLIWTAVYGVIGAVATIAARQAASRLWRIMTGEEPPTKK' A
#
# COMPACT_ATOMS: atom_id res chain seq x y z
N MET A 1 -11.49 10.26 -25.46
CA MET A 1 -10.94 8.99 -24.90
C MET A 1 -9.74 9.18 -23.99
N LEU A 2 -8.73 9.99 -24.37
CA LEU A 2 -7.49 10.18 -23.59
C LEU A 2 -7.71 10.62 -22.14
N ARG A 3 -8.62 11.58 -21.89
CA ARG A 3 -8.98 12.03 -20.53
C ARG A 3 -9.44 10.88 -19.63
N LYS A 4 -10.29 9.99 -20.15
CA LYS A 4 -10.80 8.84 -19.39
C LYS A 4 -9.65 7.89 -19.03
N LEU A 5 -8.75 7.64 -19.98
CA LEU A 5 -7.58 6.78 -19.79
C LEU A 5 -6.61 7.35 -18.73
N ILE A 6 -6.33 8.65 -18.76
CA ILE A 6 -5.49 9.33 -17.77
C ILE A 6 -6.10 9.18 -16.37
N TRP A 7 -7.40 9.45 -16.22
CA TRP A 7 -8.06 9.30 -14.93
C TRP A 7 -8.07 7.85 -14.45
N THR A 8 -8.31 6.88 -15.34
CA THR A 8 -8.20 5.45 -14.98
C THR A 8 -6.80 5.08 -14.51
N ALA A 9 -5.75 5.56 -15.18
CA ALA A 9 -4.37 5.33 -14.77
C ALA A 9 -4.07 5.95 -13.40
N VAL A 10 -4.52 7.19 -13.16
CA VAL A 10 -4.37 7.88 -11.87
C VAL A 10 -5.02 7.07 -10.74
N TYR A 11 -6.28 6.64 -10.92
CA TYR A 11 -6.95 5.82 -9.90
C TYR A 11 -6.26 4.47 -9.69
N GLY A 12 -5.77 3.84 -10.76
CA GLY A 12 -5.01 2.59 -10.67
C GLY A 12 -3.71 2.76 -9.88
N VAL A 13 -2.95 3.82 -10.17
CA VAL A 13 -1.71 4.15 -9.46
C VAL A 13 -1.99 4.45 -7.99
N ILE A 14 -3.02 5.24 -7.69
CA ILE A 14 -3.41 5.56 -6.31
C ILE A 14 -3.75 4.27 -5.55
N GLY A 15 -4.55 3.37 -6.14
CA GLY A 15 -4.92 2.10 -5.50
C GLY A 15 -3.71 1.18 -5.26
N ALA A 16 -2.79 1.11 -6.22
CA ALA A 16 -1.56 0.34 -6.08
C ALA A 16 -0.66 0.89 -4.97
N VAL A 17 -0.43 2.21 -4.95
CA VAL A 17 0.36 2.89 -3.92
C VAL A 17 -0.29 2.73 -2.56
N ALA A 18 -1.61 2.88 -2.44
CA ALA A 18 -2.33 2.69 -1.20
C ALA A 18 -2.17 1.27 -0.66
N THR A 19 -2.21 0.25 -1.52
CA THR A 19 -2.02 -1.15 -1.11
C THR A 19 -0.61 -1.41 -0.57
N ILE A 20 0.41 -0.89 -1.26
CA ILE A 20 1.81 -1.01 -0.82
C ILE A 20 2.02 -0.27 0.50
N ALA A 21 1.53 0.97 0.58
CA ALA A 21 1.62 1.80 1.78
C ALA A 21 0.90 1.15 2.95
N ALA A 22 -0.28 0.56 2.75
CA ALA A 22 -1.03 -0.14 3.79
C ALA A 22 -0.24 -1.33 4.37
N ARG A 23 0.36 -2.16 3.51
CA ARG A 23 1.22 -3.26 3.95
C ARG A 23 2.41 -2.76 4.77
N GLN A 24 3.10 -1.74 4.27
CA GLN A 24 4.27 -1.20 4.95
C GLN A 24 3.91 -0.50 6.26
N ALA A 25 2.79 0.22 6.30
CA ALA A 25 2.26 0.86 7.49
C ALA A 25 1.86 -0.18 8.53
N ALA A 26 1.17 -1.25 8.14
CA ALA A 26 0.81 -2.35 9.05
C ALA A 26 2.07 -3.01 9.65
N SER A 27 3.06 -3.31 8.82
CA SER A 27 4.35 -3.87 9.27
C SER A 27 5.10 -2.93 10.22
N ARG A 28 5.12 -1.62 9.93
CA ARG A 28 5.75 -0.63 10.80
C ARG A 28 5.00 -0.46 12.11
N LEU A 29 3.68 -0.38 12.06
CA LEU A 29 2.84 -0.21 13.24
C LEU A 29 2.98 -1.42 14.18
N TRP A 30 3.04 -2.62 13.62
CA TRP A 30 3.33 -3.84 14.37
C TRP A 30 4.67 -3.77 15.09
N ARG A 31 5.74 -3.36 14.38
CA ARG A 31 7.07 -3.22 15.00
C ARG A 31 7.07 -2.16 16.11
N ILE A 32 6.36 -1.05 15.92
CA ILE A 32 6.26 0.02 16.92
C ILE A 32 5.50 -0.46 18.16
N MET A 33 4.39 -1.16 17.99
CA MET A 33 3.52 -1.59 19.09
C MET A 33 4.04 -2.82 19.82
N THR A 34 4.57 -3.80 19.10
CA THR A 34 4.97 -5.11 19.63
C THR A 34 6.47 -5.19 19.89
N GLY A 35 7.29 -4.37 19.24
CA GLY A 35 8.76 -4.45 19.32
C GLY A 35 9.38 -5.61 18.54
N GLU A 36 8.59 -6.56 18.06
CA GLU A 36 9.03 -7.69 17.24
C GLU A 36 8.81 -7.46 15.73
N GLU A 37 9.54 -8.22 14.91
CA GLU A 37 9.36 -8.17 13.46
C GLU A 37 7.97 -8.71 13.05
N PRO A 38 7.24 -7.99 12.17
CA PRO A 38 5.91 -8.42 11.74
C PRO A 38 5.98 -9.78 11.04
N PRO A 39 5.03 -10.71 11.31
CA PRO A 39 5.06 -12.05 10.75
C PRO A 39 4.94 -11.99 9.23
N THR A 40 6.04 -12.30 8.53
CA THR A 40 6.03 -12.43 7.07
C THR A 40 5.51 -13.82 6.72
N LYS A 41 4.37 -13.90 6.03
CA LYS A 41 3.99 -15.14 5.35
C LYS A 41 5.00 -15.37 4.21
N LYS A 42 5.77 -16.46 4.31
CA LYS A 42 6.62 -16.99 3.24
C LYS A 42 5.79 -17.35 2.02
#